data_AF-A0A7T4F0Y7-F1
#
_entry.id   AF-A0A7T4F0Y7-F1
#
_cell.length_a   1.000
_cell.length_b   1.000
_cell.length_c   1.000
_cell.angle_alpha   90.00
_cell.angle_beta   90.00
_cell.angle_gamma   90.00
#
_symmetry.space_group_name_H-M   'P 1'
#
loop_
_entity.id
_entity.type
_entity.pdbx_description
1 polymer ?
#
loop_
_entity_poly.entity_id
_entity_poly.type
_entity_poly.pdbx_seq_one_letter_code
_entity_poly.pdbx_strand_id
1 'polypeptide(L)'
;MKRQVEVPIFILGIVIWVVAIFLPVDSLEFILGNGLRPLGLATIFICPILGIIGMLFSIKNRNIILSFLNIFLILAFPITMSIGYYF
;
A
#
# COMPACT_ATOMS: atom_id res chain seq x y z
N MET A 1 -22.59 -8.69 14.07
CA MET A 1 -21.31 -8.85 13.33
C MET A 1 -20.44 -7.63 13.58
N LYS A 2 -19.19 -7.80 14.07
CA LYS A 2 -18.23 -6.69 14.06
C LYS A 2 -17.95 -6.35 12.60
N ARG A 3 -18.12 -5.09 12.17
CA ARG A 3 -17.69 -4.66 10.84
C ARG A 3 -16.17 -4.75 10.78
N GLN A 4 -15.65 -5.70 10.00
CA GLN A 4 -14.23 -5.90 9.77
C GLN A 4 -13.76 -4.96 8.64
N VAL A 5 -13.71 -3.67 8.94
CA VAL A 5 -13.33 -2.61 7.98
C VAL A 5 -11.84 -2.73 7.59
N GLU A 6 -11.04 -3.33 8.45
CA GLU A 6 -9.61 -3.56 8.23
C GLU A 6 -9.31 -4.49 7.04
N VAL A 7 -10.18 -5.46 6.74
CA VAL A 7 -10.00 -6.43 5.65
C VAL A 7 -10.04 -5.76 4.26
N PRO A 8 -11.11 -5.02 3.89
CA PRO A 8 -11.16 -4.36 2.59
C PRO A 8 -10.07 -3.28 2.43
N ILE A 9 -9.68 -2.60 3.51
CA ILE A 9 -8.57 -1.61 3.47
C ILE A 9 -7.26 -2.30 3.13
N PHE A 10 -6.96 -3.42 3.79
CA PHE A 10 -5.75 -4.20 3.52
C PHE A 10 -5.74 -4.73 2.07
N ILE A 11 -6.86 -5.31 1.62
CA ILE A 11 -6.99 -5.81 0.24
C ILE A 11 -6.79 -4.68 -0.77
N LEU A 12 -7.40 -3.51 -0.56
CA LEU A 12 -7.23 -2.36 -1.42
C LEU A 12 -5.76 -1.94 -1.52
N GLY A 13 -5.04 -1.92 -0.39
CA GLY A 13 -3.62 -1.61 -0.37
C GLY A 13 -2.77 -2.60 -1.17
N ILE A 14 -3.03 -3.90 -1.00
CA ILE A 14 -2.34 -4.95 -1.78
C ILE A 14 -2.64 -4.82 -3.27
N VAL A 15 -3.90 -4.59 -3.65
CA VAL A 15 -4.28 -4.41 -5.06
C VAL A 15 -3.56 -3.21 -5.66
N ILE A 16 -3.54 -2.07 -4.99
CA ILE A 16 -2.84 -0.86 -5.46
C ILE A 16 -1.34 -1.13 -5.60
N TRP A 17 -0.74 -1.81 -4.62
CA TRP A 17 0.68 -2.14 -4.66
C TRP A 17 1.01 -3.05 -5.86
N VAL A 18 0.25 -4.13 -6.05
CA VAL A 18 0.44 -5.07 -7.16
C VAL A 18 0.24 -4.38 -8.50
N VAL A 19 -0.83 -3.59 -8.66
CA VAL A 19 -1.09 -2.83 -9.89
C VAL A 19 0.05 -1.86 -10.18
N ALA A 20 0.59 -1.18 -9.16
CA ALA A 20 1.68 -0.25 -9.34
C ALA A 20 3.01 -0.90 -9.77
N ILE A 21 3.22 -2.19 -9.49
CA ILE A 21 4.39 -2.95 -9.99
C ILE A 21 4.32 -3.14 -11.51
N PHE A 22 3.12 -3.32 -12.06
CA PHE A 22 2.91 -3.54 -13.49
C PHE A 22 2.73 -2.26 -14.30
N LEU A 23 2.51 -1.11 -13.63
CA LEU A 23 2.31 0.16 -14.32
C LEU A 23 3.63 0.68 -14.91
N PRO A 24 3.67 1.06 -16.20
CA PRO A 24 4.81 1.73 -16.80
C PRO A 24 5.15 3.01 -16.06
N VAL A 25 6.43 3.38 -16.04
CA VAL A 25 6.92 4.59 -15.36
C VAL A 25 6.17 5.84 -15.82
N ASP A 26 5.85 5.91 -17.12
CA ASP A 26 5.27 7.08 -17.76
C ASP A 26 3.73 7.11 -17.72
N SER A 27 3.10 6.06 -17.15
CA SER A 27 1.65 5.87 -17.19
C SER A 27 0.84 6.95 -16.47
N LEU A 28 1.48 7.71 -15.58
CA LEU A 28 0.87 8.81 -14.82
C LEU A 28 1.31 10.20 -15.29
N GLU A 29 2.20 10.31 -16.27
CA GLU A 29 2.69 11.62 -16.74
C GLU A 29 1.57 12.51 -17.28
N PHE A 30 0.55 11.92 -17.91
CA PHE A 30 -0.59 12.67 -18.45
C PHE A 30 -1.48 13.31 -17.37
N ILE A 31 -1.44 12.81 -16.13
CA ILE A 31 -2.24 13.33 -15.00
C ILE A 31 -1.39 14.17 -14.06
N LEU A 32 -0.17 13.71 -13.75
CA LEU A 32 0.64 14.19 -12.63
C LEU A 32 1.93 14.90 -13.06
N GLY A 33 2.21 14.96 -14.37
CA GLY A 33 3.43 15.54 -14.92
C GLY A 33 4.67 14.65 -14.79
N ASN A 34 5.77 15.09 -15.38
CA ASN A 34 7.03 14.33 -15.39
C ASN A 34 7.65 14.35 -13.98
N GLY A 35 7.59 13.21 -13.28
CA GLY A 35 8.31 13.04 -12.02
C GLY A 35 7.72 12.04 -11.02
N LEU A 36 6.45 11.66 -11.16
CA LEU A 36 5.81 10.73 -10.23
C LEU A 36 5.72 9.32 -10.80
N ARG A 37 6.64 8.44 -10.39
CA ARG A 37 6.59 7.02 -10.74
C ARG A 37 5.41 6.35 -10.01
N PRO A 38 4.54 5.59 -10.70
CA PRO A 38 3.38 4.93 -10.09
C PRO A 38 3.72 4.06 -8.89
N LEU A 39 4.80 3.29 -8.97
CA LEU A 39 5.27 2.45 -7.87
C LEU A 39 5.69 3.29 -6.65
N GLY A 40 6.36 4.42 -6.87
CA GLY A 40 6.78 5.33 -5.80
C GLY A 40 5.58 5.96 -5.12
N LEU A 41 4.61 6.43 -5.91
CA LEU A 41 3.33 6.94 -5.41
C LEU A 41 2.61 5.92 -4.52
N ALA A 42 2.46 4.71 -5.03
CA ALA A 42 1.75 3.65 -4.33
C ALA A 42 2.44 3.29 -3.02
N THR A 43 3.76 3.09 -3.04
CA THR A 43 4.49 2.51 -1.90
C THR A 43 4.95 3.54 -0.87
N ILE A 44 5.21 4.80 -1.27
CA ILE A 44 5.62 5.88 -0.35
C ILE A 44 4.40 6.54 0.29
N PHE A 45 3.28 6.66 -0.42
CA PHE A 45 2.12 7.41 0.07
C PHE A 45 0.91 6.51 0.31
N ILE A 46 0.41 5.83 -0.73
CA ILE A 46 -0.90 5.17 -0.64
C ILE A 46 -0.88 3.97 0.31
N CYS A 47 0.10 3.08 0.19
CA CYS A 47 0.23 1.88 1.01
C CYS A 47 0.46 2.21 2.49
N PRO A 48 1.33 3.18 2.86
CA PRO A 48 1.44 3.64 4.24
C PRO A 48 0.14 4.22 4.81
N ILE A 49 -0.58 5.05 4.05
CA ILE A 49 -1.86 5.60 4.51
C ILE A 49 -2.88 4.48 4.76
N LEU A 50 -3.06 3.57 3.80
CA LEU A 50 -3.97 2.43 3.95
C LEU A 50 -3.53 1.48 5.07
N GLY A 51 -2.23 1.22 5.19
CA GLY A 51 -1.66 0.38 6.23
C GLY A 51 -1.87 0.97 7.63
N ILE A 52 -1.68 2.28 7.82
CA ILE A 52 -1.95 2.93 9.11
C ILE A 52 -3.44 2.82 9.46
N ILE A 53 -4.35 3.14 8.53
CA ILE A 53 -5.79 3.06 8.79
C ILE A 53 -6.20 1.60 9.07
N GLY A 54 -5.74 0.64 8.27
CA GLY A 54 -6.02 -0.78 8.44
C GLY A 54 -5.46 -1.34 9.75
N MET A 55 -4.27 -0.90 10.16
CA MET A 55 -3.67 -1.26 11.46
C MET A 55 -4.50 -0.75 12.63
N LEU A 56 -4.95 0.51 12.60
CA LEU A 56 -5.78 1.09 13.66
C LEU A 56 -7.10 0.31 13.86
N PHE A 57 -7.78 -0.06 12.76
CA PHE A 57 -8.97 -0.89 12.83
C PHE A 57 -8.67 -2.33 13.27
N SER A 58 -7.55 -2.90 12.84
CA SER A 58 -7.11 -4.25 13.24
C SER A 58 -6.85 -4.34 14.75
N ILE A 59 -6.16 -3.34 15.33
CA ILE A 59 -5.91 -3.23 16.77
C ILE A 59 -7.24 -3.13 17.53
N LYS A 60 -8.15 -2.24 17.06
CA LYS A 60 -9.49 -2.08 17.65
C LYS A 60 -10.28 -3.40 17.65
N ASN A 61 -10.16 -4.19 16.59
CA ASN A 61 -10.84 -5.48 16.45
C ASN A 61 -10.08 -6.67 17.06
N ARG A 62 -8.92 -6.44 17.71
CA ARG A 62 -8.02 -7.47 18.27
C ARG A 62 -7.51 -8.46 17.22
N ASN A 63 -7.47 -8.07 15.95
CA ASN A 63 -6.98 -8.89 14.85
C ASN A 63 -5.47 -8.71 14.69
N ILE A 64 -4.70 -9.49 15.43
CA ILE A 64 -3.23 -9.38 15.48
C ILE A 64 -2.60 -9.69 14.11
N ILE A 65 -3.11 -10.71 13.41
CA ILE A 65 -2.61 -11.10 12.09
C ILE A 65 -2.73 -9.94 11.12
N LEU A 66 -3.92 -9.32 11.04
CA LEU A 66 -4.13 -8.23 10.11
C LEU A 66 -3.41 -6.95 10.54
N SER A 67 -3.20 -6.74 11.84
CA SER A 67 -2.33 -5.65 12.32
C SER A 67 -0.91 -5.82 11.81
N PHE A 68 -0.36 -7.03 11.84
CA PHE A 68 0.99 -7.31 11.36
C PHE A 68 1.09 -7.19 9.82
N LEU A 69 0.09 -7.67 9.10
CA LEU A 69 0.00 -7.51 7.64
C LEU A 69 -0.08 -6.02 7.23
N ASN A 70 -0.79 -5.19 7.99
CA ASN A 70 -0.83 -3.76 7.73
C ASN A 70 0.52 -3.08 8.01
N ILE A 71 1.33 -3.57 8.96
CA ILE A 71 2.72 -3.10 9.14
C ILE A 71 3.56 -3.42 7.89
N PHE A 72 3.42 -4.62 7.32
CA PHE A 72 4.07 -4.93 6.04
C PHE A 72 3.64 -3.97 4.92
N LEU A 73 2.36 -3.60 4.88
CA LEU A 73 1.85 -2.65 3.91
C LEU A 73 2.44 -1.24 4.11
N ILE A 74 2.68 -0.82 5.36
CA ILE A 74 3.40 0.42 5.67
C ILE A 74 4.85 0.35 5.19
N LEU A 75 5.47 -0.82 5.30
CA LEU A 75 6.83 -1.08 4.83
C LEU A 75 6.90 -1.44 3.34
N ALA A 76 5.84 -1.21 2.56
CA ALA A 76 5.82 -1.56 1.13
C ALA A 76 7.01 -0.95 0.37
N PHE A 77 7.35 0.33 0.63
CA PHE A 77 8.47 1.02 -0.02
C PHE A 77 9.83 0.34 0.19
N PRO A 78 10.34 0.16 1.43
CA PRO A 78 11.61 -0.51 1.64
C PRO A 78 11.59 -1.96 1.15
N ILE A 79 10.43 -2.65 1.18
CA ILE A 79 10.29 -4.00 0.63
C ILE A 79 10.47 -3.98 -0.89
N THR A 80 9.80 -3.08 -1.62
CA THR A 80 9.97 -2.97 -3.07
C THR A 80 11.40 -2.64 -3.48
N MET A 81 12.05 -1.71 -2.77
CA MET A 81 13.46 -1.39 -3.00
C MET A 81 14.35 -2.61 -2.81
N SER A 82 14.10 -3.40 -1.76
CA SER A 82 14.90 -4.58 -1.44
C SER A 82 14.80 -5.68 -2.50
N ILE A 83 13.70 -5.71 -3.26
CA ILE A 83 13.47 -6.68 -4.34
C ILE A 83 14.10 -6.21 -5.68
N GLY A 84 14.68 -5.01 -5.73
CA GLY A 84 15.37 -4.47 -6.91
C GLY A 84 14.48 -3.61 -7.81
N TYR A 85 13.29 -3.23 -7.35
CA TYR A 85 12.48 -2.22 -8.02
C TYR A 85 12.95 -0.83 -7.58
N TYR A 86 13.78 -0.21 -8.42
CA TYR A 86 14.29 1.15 -8.20
C TYR A 86 13.37 2.21 -8.84
N PHE A 87 13.12 3.28 -8.07
CA PHE A 87 12.35 4.45 -8.50
C PHE A 87 13.21 5.55 -9.12
#